data_AF-A0A1I8N8W2-F1
#
_entry.id   AF-A0A1I8N8W2-F1
#
_cell.length_a   1.000
_cell.length_b   1.000
_cell.length_c   1.000
_cell.angle_alpha   90.00
_cell.angle_beta   90.00
_cell.angle_gamma   90.00
#
_symmetry.space_group_name_H-M   'P 1'
#
loop_
_entity.id
_entity.type
_entity.pdbx_description
1 polymer ?
#
loop_
_entity_poly.entity_id
_entity_poly.type
_entity_poly.pdbx_seq_one_letter_code
_entity_poly.pdbx_strand_id
1 'polypeptide(L)'
;MKFTLFALIAGFFLVAVSANATGDIFLKNELIEDMELTAQDLADELAEIEPYGLFTGMYTVIKRALRYVKGLNCTIKEVLAIENAAHNFVNSVAACGGQISQKAQNLVNACLDIIETCKAILGINESVCGNSNDVEETDSDAATAAAAEEVESFGVVSKLKTSHKCLVQMVRKVNKLKKQVKKVISMIKDIKKVPGDTSDCVMAAVNTLETTFTQFPANVKACSKLTS
;
A
#
# COMPACT_ATOMS: atom_id res chain seq x y z
N MET A 1 -10.95 34.21 53.96
CA MET A 1 -9.82 34.57 53.08
C MET A 1 -8.53 34.08 53.72
N LYS A 2 -7.85 33.10 53.08
CA LYS A 2 -6.42 32.76 53.18
C LYS A 2 -6.16 31.44 52.43
N PHE A 3 -5.01 31.39 51.76
CA PHE A 3 -4.54 30.39 50.79
C PHE A 3 -4.18 29.03 51.39
N THR A 4 -4.46 27.94 50.66
CA THR A 4 -3.81 26.60 50.70
C THR A 4 -4.48 25.76 49.60
N LEU A 5 -3.88 24.88 48.80
CA LEU A 5 -2.53 24.37 48.59
C LEU A 5 -2.68 23.45 47.35
N PHE A 6 -1.81 23.54 46.35
CA PHE A 6 -1.75 22.58 45.25
C PHE A 6 -1.27 21.21 45.77
N ALA A 7 -1.98 20.13 45.44
CA ALA A 7 -1.45 18.77 45.55
C ALA A 7 -2.01 17.89 44.43
N LEU A 8 -1.09 17.46 43.55
CA LEU A 8 -1.25 16.43 42.52
C LEU A 8 -1.78 15.12 43.11
N ILE A 9 -2.83 14.56 42.53
CA ILE A 9 -3.19 13.15 42.72
C ILE A 9 -3.18 12.48 41.35
N ALA A 10 -2.01 11.97 41.00
CA ALA A 10 -1.86 10.82 40.14
C ALA A 10 -2.11 9.59 41.01
N GLY A 11 -3.16 8.83 40.71
CA GLY A 11 -3.53 7.63 41.44
C GLY A 11 -4.19 6.65 40.49
N PHE A 12 -3.33 5.86 39.84
CA PHE A 12 -3.67 4.80 38.90
C PHE A 12 -4.75 3.86 39.45
N PHE A 13 -5.70 3.54 38.58
CA PHE A 13 -6.70 2.49 38.74
C PHE A 13 -6.03 1.14 39.01
N LEU A 14 -6.23 0.60 40.21
CA LEU A 14 -6.15 -0.84 40.47
C LEU A 14 -7.58 -1.41 40.40
N VAL A 15 -7.91 -2.04 39.28
CA VAL A 15 -9.01 -3.01 39.24
C VAL A 15 -8.39 -4.38 39.05
N ALA A 16 -8.39 -5.15 40.13
CA ALA A 16 -8.22 -6.59 40.10
C ALA A 16 -9.50 -7.22 39.55
N VAL A 17 -9.39 -7.98 38.46
CA VAL A 17 -10.34 -9.04 38.13
C VAL A 17 -9.53 -10.31 37.95
N SER A 18 -9.75 -11.25 38.86
CA SER A 18 -9.38 -12.66 38.72
C SER A 18 -10.46 -13.36 37.89
N ALA A 19 -10.09 -13.86 36.71
CA ALA A 19 -10.82 -14.92 36.02
C ALA A 19 -9.83 -15.89 35.38
N ASN A 20 -9.98 -17.15 35.75
CA ASN A 20 -9.13 -18.28 35.40
C ASN A 20 -9.51 -18.84 34.01
N ALA A 21 -8.47 -19.15 33.21
CA ALA A 21 -8.40 -20.06 32.06
C ALA A 21 -9.42 -19.93 30.91
N THR A 22 -8.96 -19.51 29.73
CA THR A 22 -8.57 -20.42 28.62
C THR A 22 -8.07 -19.59 27.44
N GLY A 23 -6.78 -19.73 27.11
CA GLY A 23 -6.13 -19.36 25.84
C GLY A 23 -6.56 -18.05 25.16
N ASP A 24 -6.02 -16.91 25.61
CA ASP A 24 -6.00 -15.69 24.79
C ASP A 24 -4.54 -15.28 24.56
N ILE A 25 -4.19 -15.14 23.28
CA ILE A 25 -2.85 -14.86 22.82
C ILE A 25 -2.50 -13.45 23.25
N PHE A 26 -1.44 -13.34 24.02
CA PHE A 26 -0.90 -12.14 24.63
C PHE A 26 -0.65 -11.02 23.59
N LEU A 27 -1.65 -10.16 23.34
CA LEU A 27 -1.54 -8.94 22.53
C LEU A 27 -1.75 -7.71 23.42
N LYS A 28 -0.73 -7.31 24.18
CA LYS A 28 -0.86 -6.09 25.01
C LYS A 28 0.32 -5.14 25.07
N ASN A 29 1.47 -5.45 24.46
CA ASN A 29 2.67 -4.62 24.67
C ASN A 29 3.33 -4.04 23.40
N GLU A 30 2.89 -4.40 22.20
CA GLU A 30 3.47 -3.89 20.92
C GLU A 30 2.50 -2.97 20.15
N LEU A 31 1.39 -2.55 20.77
CA LEU A 31 0.35 -1.70 20.15
C LEU A 31 0.70 -0.20 20.19
N ILE A 32 1.70 0.19 20.97
CA ILE A 32 1.94 1.60 21.33
C ILE A 32 2.88 2.30 20.33
N GLU A 33 3.89 1.61 19.78
CA GLU A 33 4.80 2.22 18.79
C GLU A 33 4.21 2.32 17.38
N ASP A 34 3.32 1.40 16.98
CA ASP A 34 2.69 1.40 15.65
C ASP A 34 1.49 2.37 15.53
N MET A 35 1.11 3.08 16.61
CA MET A 35 0.04 4.07 16.60
C MET A 35 0.49 5.41 16.03
N GLU A 36 1.78 5.76 16.14
CA GLU A 36 2.30 7.06 15.73
C GLU A 36 2.30 7.23 14.20
N LEU A 37 2.61 6.16 13.44
CA LEU A 37 2.56 6.17 11.98
C LEU A 37 1.11 6.29 11.43
N THR A 38 0.10 5.96 12.24
CA THR A 38 -1.32 6.03 11.83
C THR A 38 -1.93 7.41 11.98
N ALA A 39 -1.50 8.18 12.97
CA ALA A 39 -2.03 9.52 13.22
C ALA A 39 -1.60 10.51 12.13
N GLN A 40 -0.34 10.43 11.70
CA GLN A 40 0.22 11.33 10.70
C GLN A 40 -0.30 11.02 9.29
N ASP A 41 -0.44 9.73 8.92
CA ASP A 41 -1.05 9.32 7.66
C ASP A 41 -2.56 9.62 7.58
N LEU A 42 -3.28 9.53 8.71
CA LEU A 42 -4.70 9.90 8.78
C LEU A 42 -4.88 11.43 8.72
N ALA A 43 -4.00 12.18 9.38
CA ALA A 43 -3.99 13.64 9.31
C ALA A 43 -3.68 14.15 7.89
N ASP A 44 -2.73 13.52 7.19
CA ASP A 44 -2.39 13.79 5.79
C ASP A 44 -3.59 13.49 4.85
N GLU A 45 -4.31 12.39 5.11
CA GLU A 45 -5.53 12.03 4.37
C GLU A 45 -6.70 13.00 4.63
N LEU A 46 -6.79 13.59 5.83
CA LEU A 46 -7.81 14.58 6.20
C LEU A 46 -7.48 16.00 5.69
N ALA A 47 -6.19 16.33 5.56
CA ALA A 47 -5.71 17.64 5.09
C ALA A 47 -5.84 17.81 3.57
N GLU A 48 -5.76 16.72 2.79
CA GLU A 48 -5.89 16.75 1.34
C GLU A 48 -7.36 16.57 0.93
N ILE A 49 -8.09 17.68 0.74
CA ILE A 49 -9.49 17.71 0.28
C ILE A 49 -9.59 17.00 -1.07
N GLU A 50 -10.06 15.75 -1.01
CA GLU A 50 -10.26 14.92 -2.19
C GLU A 50 -11.66 15.19 -2.77
N PRO A 51 -11.79 15.60 -4.05
CA PRO A 51 -13.08 15.99 -4.62
C PRO A 51 -14.10 14.84 -4.75
N TYR A 52 -13.73 13.59 -4.47
CA TYR A 52 -14.60 12.42 -4.65
C TYR A 52 -14.59 11.42 -3.49
N GLY A 53 -13.81 11.67 -2.41
CA GLY A 53 -13.68 10.76 -1.27
C GLY A 53 -13.34 9.30 -1.64
N LEU A 54 -12.76 9.08 -2.82
CA LEU A 54 -12.50 7.77 -3.42
C LEU A 54 -11.44 7.01 -2.61
N PHE A 55 -10.46 7.75 -2.05
CA PHE A 55 -9.38 7.19 -1.24
C PHE A 55 -9.57 7.41 0.27
N THR A 56 -10.69 8.02 0.70
CA THR A 56 -10.98 8.25 2.12
C THR A 56 -11.25 6.95 2.87
N GLY A 57 -10.63 6.78 4.04
CA GLY A 57 -10.70 5.59 4.88
C GLY A 57 -9.97 4.38 4.29
N MET A 58 -9.28 4.53 3.16
CA MET A 58 -8.76 3.41 2.39
C MET A 58 -7.61 2.70 3.10
N TYR A 59 -6.91 3.37 4.02
CA TYR A 59 -5.93 2.74 4.90
C TYR A 59 -6.54 1.55 5.68
N THR A 60 -7.73 1.74 6.25
CA THR A 60 -8.41 0.68 7.01
C THR A 60 -8.86 -0.47 6.12
N VAL A 61 -9.26 -0.14 4.89
CA VAL A 61 -9.68 -1.11 3.87
C VAL A 61 -8.50 -1.94 3.40
N ILE A 62 -7.36 -1.32 3.12
CA ILE A 62 -6.09 -1.98 2.78
C ILE A 62 -5.68 -2.91 3.91
N LYS A 63 -5.65 -2.43 5.16
CA LYS A 63 -5.34 -3.26 6.33
C LYS A 63 -6.25 -4.48 6.45
N ARG A 64 -7.54 -4.33 6.17
CA ARG A 64 -8.50 -5.44 6.20
C ARG A 64 -8.30 -6.41 5.03
N ALA A 65 -8.05 -5.93 3.82
CA ALA A 65 -7.80 -6.77 2.64
C ALA A 65 -6.55 -7.63 2.82
N LEU A 66 -5.48 -7.05 3.35
CA LEU A 66 -4.21 -7.76 3.52
C LEU A 66 -4.19 -8.71 4.72
N ARG A 67 -5.21 -8.68 5.59
CA ARG A 67 -5.33 -9.56 6.76
C ARG A 67 -5.55 -11.02 6.39
N TYR A 68 -6.24 -11.29 5.28
CA TYR A 68 -6.63 -12.64 4.86
C TYR A 68 -5.95 -13.01 3.55
N VAL A 69 -5.63 -14.30 3.37
CA VAL A 69 -4.87 -14.78 2.18
C VAL A 69 -5.59 -14.46 0.87
N LYS A 70 -6.91 -14.68 0.79
CA LYS A 70 -7.66 -14.33 -0.43
C LYS A 70 -7.74 -12.82 -0.67
N GLY A 71 -7.88 -12.02 0.38
CA GLY A 71 -7.85 -10.56 0.28
C GLY A 71 -6.48 -10.02 -0.16
N LEU A 72 -5.39 -10.63 0.34
CA LEU A 72 -4.02 -10.34 -0.09
C LEU A 72 -3.84 -10.67 -1.57
N ASN A 73 -4.17 -11.89 -2.00
CA ASN A 73 -4.05 -12.31 -3.41
C ASN A 73 -4.87 -11.40 -4.33
N CYS A 74 -6.11 -11.08 -3.95
CA CYS A 74 -6.95 -10.11 -4.67
C CYS A 74 -6.27 -8.73 -4.76
N THR A 75 -5.73 -8.22 -3.66
CA THR A 75 -5.07 -6.90 -3.64
C THR A 75 -3.82 -6.89 -4.53
N ILE A 76 -3.07 -7.99 -4.57
CA ILE A 76 -1.91 -8.14 -5.45
C ILE A 76 -2.31 -8.11 -6.93
N LYS A 77 -3.44 -8.71 -7.30
CA LYS A 77 -3.97 -8.60 -8.66
C LYS A 77 -4.30 -7.14 -9.03
N GLU A 78 -4.83 -6.37 -8.08
CA GLU A 78 -5.06 -4.94 -8.28
C GLU A 78 -3.75 -4.15 -8.41
N VAL A 79 -2.71 -4.51 -7.65
CA VAL A 79 -1.36 -3.92 -7.80
C VAL A 79 -0.80 -4.19 -9.20
N LEU A 80 -0.93 -5.42 -9.71
CA LEU A 80 -0.52 -5.79 -11.07
C LEU A 80 -1.30 -5.02 -12.14
N ALA A 81 -2.60 -4.81 -11.96
CA ALA A 81 -3.41 -4.02 -12.88
C ALA A 81 -2.93 -2.56 -12.95
N ILE A 82 -2.58 -1.97 -11.80
CA ILE A 82 -1.99 -0.62 -11.72
C ILE A 82 -0.61 -0.57 -12.40
N GLU A 83 0.25 -1.56 -12.14
CA GLU A 83 1.57 -1.65 -12.76
C GLU A 83 1.47 -1.73 -14.30
N ASN A 84 0.62 -2.62 -14.81
CA ASN A 84 0.40 -2.78 -16.25
C ASN A 84 -0.15 -1.50 -16.88
N ALA A 85 -1.10 -0.83 -16.24
CA ALA A 85 -1.63 0.45 -16.75
C ALA A 85 -0.57 1.55 -16.78
N ALA A 86 0.29 1.64 -15.76
CA ALA A 86 1.40 2.57 -15.72
C ALA A 86 2.43 2.27 -16.83
N HIS A 87 2.80 1.01 -17.04
CA HIS A 87 3.67 0.60 -18.14
C HIS A 87 3.08 0.95 -19.50
N ASN A 88 1.81 0.61 -19.72
CA ASN A 88 1.12 0.92 -20.97
C ASN A 88 1.06 2.42 -21.24
N PHE A 89 0.83 3.23 -20.21
CA PHE A 89 0.86 4.69 -20.33
C PHE A 89 2.25 5.20 -20.76
N VAL A 90 3.31 4.81 -20.05
CA VAL A 90 4.69 5.22 -20.37
C VAL A 90 5.07 4.84 -21.80
N ASN A 91 4.74 3.61 -22.21
CA ASN A 91 5.00 3.12 -23.56
C ASN A 91 4.19 3.87 -24.62
N SER A 92 2.91 4.14 -24.35
CA SER A 92 2.03 4.87 -25.27
C SER A 92 2.51 6.30 -25.47
N VAL A 93 2.92 6.99 -24.39
CA VAL A 93 3.48 8.35 -24.48
C VAL A 93 4.78 8.37 -25.27
N ALA A 94 5.67 7.39 -25.06
CA ALA A 94 6.89 7.26 -25.85
C ALA A 94 6.59 7.01 -27.35
N ALA A 95 5.59 6.17 -27.64
CA ALA A 95 5.17 5.87 -29.01
C ALA A 95 4.51 7.05 -29.74
N CYS A 96 3.92 8.01 -29.01
CA CYS A 96 3.37 9.22 -29.61
C CYS A 96 4.43 10.09 -30.31
N GLY A 97 5.70 9.99 -29.89
CA GLY A 97 6.80 10.77 -30.42
C GLY A 97 6.65 12.29 -30.19
N GLY A 98 7.68 13.04 -30.59
CA GLY A 98 7.70 14.50 -30.46
C GLY A 98 7.99 15.00 -29.05
N GLN A 99 7.89 16.32 -28.87
CA GLN A 99 8.13 16.97 -27.59
C GLN A 99 6.87 16.89 -26.73
N ILE A 100 6.96 16.23 -25.58
CA ILE A 100 5.85 16.17 -24.62
C ILE A 100 5.85 17.39 -23.70
N SER A 101 4.66 17.83 -23.28
CA SER A 101 4.51 18.94 -22.36
C SER A 101 5.11 18.61 -20.99
N GLN A 102 5.52 19.63 -20.24
CA GLN A 102 6.05 19.43 -18.88
C GLN A 102 5.04 18.71 -17.97
N LYS A 103 3.74 18.95 -18.14
CA LYS A 103 2.67 18.28 -17.38
C LYS A 103 2.64 16.78 -17.70
N ALA A 104 2.72 16.42 -18.98
CA ALA A 104 2.78 15.02 -19.40
C ALA A 104 4.07 14.32 -18.92
N GLN A 105 5.22 15.01 -18.96
CA GLN A 105 6.48 14.47 -18.43
C GLN A 105 6.40 14.21 -16.92
N ASN A 106 5.82 15.14 -16.15
CA ASN A 106 5.64 14.95 -14.71
C ASN A 106 4.73 13.74 -14.41
N LEU A 107 3.71 13.52 -15.24
CA LEU A 107 2.83 12.35 -15.15
C LEU A 107 3.59 11.05 -15.49
N VAL A 108 4.42 11.04 -16.53
CA VAL A 108 5.31 9.90 -16.87
C VAL A 108 6.22 9.54 -15.70
N ASN A 109 6.87 10.54 -15.08
CA ASN A 109 7.74 10.31 -13.93
C ASN A 109 6.97 9.73 -12.73
N ALA A 110 5.76 10.24 -12.46
CA ALA A 110 4.91 9.69 -11.41
C ALA A 110 4.47 8.24 -11.68
N CYS A 111 4.23 7.88 -12.94
CA CYS A 111 3.96 6.49 -13.33
C CYS A 111 5.18 5.57 -13.17
N LEU A 112 6.39 6.06 -13.45
CA LEU A 112 7.63 5.31 -13.17
C LEU A 112 7.81 5.05 -11.67
N ASP A 113 7.56 6.03 -10.82
CA ASP A 113 7.58 5.87 -9.36
C ASP A 113 6.52 4.85 -8.87
N ILE A 114 5.38 4.75 -9.56
CA ILE A 114 4.34 3.75 -9.28
C ILE A 114 4.84 2.35 -9.66
N ILE A 115 5.44 2.19 -10.83
CA ILE A 115 6.00 0.91 -11.29
C ILE A 115 7.04 0.40 -10.27
N GLU A 116 7.93 1.27 -9.79
CA GLU A 116 8.91 0.89 -8.77
C GLU A 116 8.24 0.45 -7.47
N THR A 117 7.23 1.18 -7.00
CA THR A 117 6.46 0.78 -5.81
C THR A 117 5.73 -0.55 -6.03
N CYS A 118 5.14 -0.79 -7.19
CA CYS A 118 4.49 -2.06 -7.52
C CYS A 118 5.50 -3.22 -7.47
N LYS A 119 6.64 -3.10 -8.15
CA LYS A 119 7.73 -4.09 -8.07
C LYS A 119 8.18 -4.33 -6.65
N ALA A 120 8.30 -3.27 -5.84
CA ALA A 120 8.64 -3.40 -4.44
C ALA A 120 7.55 -4.07 -3.58
N ILE A 121 6.27 -4.07 -4.00
CA ILE A 121 5.19 -4.84 -3.37
C ILE A 121 5.27 -6.31 -3.78
N LEU A 122 5.43 -6.59 -5.08
CA LEU A 122 5.50 -7.95 -5.60
C LEU A 122 6.76 -8.68 -5.12
N GLY A 123 7.86 -7.94 -4.92
CA GLY A 123 9.14 -8.43 -4.43
C GLY A 123 9.24 -8.62 -2.91
N ILE A 124 8.16 -8.40 -2.14
CA ILE A 124 8.11 -8.75 -0.70
C ILE A 124 8.00 -10.28 -0.59
N ASN A 125 9.11 -10.94 -0.90
CA ASN A 125 9.29 -12.40 -0.92
C ASN A 125 9.34 -13.00 0.50
N GLU A 126 9.24 -14.33 0.54
CA GLU A 126 9.28 -15.28 1.65
C GLU A 126 10.39 -15.04 2.69
N SER A 127 11.49 -14.33 2.41
CA SER A 127 12.52 -14.03 3.44
C SER A 127 12.05 -13.01 4.50
N VAL A 128 11.14 -12.09 4.16
CA VAL A 128 10.51 -11.15 5.12
C VAL A 128 9.27 -11.77 5.77
N CYS A 129 8.63 -12.70 5.04
CA CYS A 129 7.38 -13.33 5.42
C CYS A 129 7.56 -14.78 5.94
N GLY A 130 8.81 -15.25 6.10
CA GLY A 130 9.17 -16.65 6.34
C GLY A 130 10.57 -16.93 6.89
N ASN A 131 11.37 -15.94 7.32
CA ASN A 131 12.58 -16.22 8.14
C ASN A 131 12.41 -15.69 9.57
N SER A 132 11.98 -16.55 10.48
CA SER A 132 12.61 -16.60 11.80
C SER A 132 13.98 -17.23 11.58
N ASN A 133 15.01 -16.41 11.35
CA ASN A 133 16.37 -16.82 11.73
C ASN A 133 16.42 -16.80 13.26
N ASP A 134 15.79 -17.78 13.89
CA ASP A 134 16.34 -18.30 15.13
C ASP A 134 17.56 -19.09 14.67
N VAL A 135 18.72 -18.55 15.01
CA VAL A 135 20.03 -19.18 14.82
C VAL A 135 19.97 -20.58 15.39
N GLU A 136 20.01 -21.60 14.54
CA GLU A 136 20.84 -22.77 14.78
C GLU A 136 21.51 -23.17 13.47
N GLU A 137 22.84 -23.19 13.52
CA GLU A 137 23.75 -23.62 12.48
C GLU A 137 23.37 -25.01 11.95
N THR A 138 23.37 -25.20 10.63
CA THR A 138 24.16 -26.30 10.04
C THR A 138 24.30 -26.14 8.53
N ASP A 139 25.43 -26.65 8.07
CA ASP A 139 26.09 -26.34 6.81
C ASP A 139 25.44 -26.89 5.54
N SER A 140 26.00 -26.37 4.44
CA SER A 140 26.28 -27.04 3.16
C SER A 140 25.37 -26.73 1.96
N ASP A 141 26.01 -25.99 1.04
CA ASP A 141 26.18 -26.30 -0.38
C ASP A 141 24.95 -26.43 -1.28
N ALA A 142 24.73 -25.41 -2.12
CA ALA A 142 25.06 -25.48 -3.54
C ALA A 142 24.50 -24.26 -4.30
N ALA A 143 25.39 -23.56 -5.00
CA ALA A 143 25.04 -22.55 -5.98
C ALA A 143 24.38 -23.19 -7.21
N THR A 144 23.46 -22.47 -7.87
CA THR A 144 23.58 -22.26 -9.33
C THR A 144 22.65 -21.16 -9.84
N ALA A 145 23.22 -20.33 -10.71
CA ALA A 145 22.57 -19.29 -11.50
C ALA A 145 21.85 -19.89 -12.72
N ALA A 146 20.75 -19.27 -13.15
CA ALA A 146 20.37 -19.18 -14.57
C ALA A 146 19.30 -18.09 -14.76
N ALA A 147 19.52 -17.26 -15.77
CA ALA A 147 18.59 -16.29 -16.29
C ALA A 147 17.49 -16.98 -17.12
N ALA A 148 16.25 -16.51 -17.02
CA ALA A 148 15.33 -16.27 -18.14
C ALA A 148 13.97 -15.78 -17.62
N GLU A 149 13.42 -14.85 -18.38
CA GLU A 149 12.09 -14.28 -18.33
C GLU A 149 11.03 -15.36 -18.58
N GLU A 150 10.19 -15.67 -17.59
CA GLU A 150 8.80 -16.10 -17.76
C GLU A 150 8.01 -15.60 -16.54
N VAL A 151 6.83 -15.03 -16.82
CA VAL A 151 5.83 -14.64 -15.79
C VAL A 151 5.19 -15.93 -15.29
N GLU A 152 5.91 -16.65 -14.44
CA GLU A 152 5.45 -17.87 -13.81
C GLU A 152 5.40 -17.71 -12.29
N SER A 153 4.24 -18.05 -11.76
CA SER A 153 3.99 -18.36 -10.35
C SER A 153 4.24 -17.22 -9.37
N PHE A 154 3.18 -16.43 -9.14
CA PHE A 154 2.98 -15.80 -7.85
C PHE A 154 2.93 -16.93 -6.80
N GLY A 155 4.10 -17.19 -6.19
CA GLY A 155 4.30 -18.24 -5.21
C GLY A 155 3.12 -18.24 -4.24
N VAL A 156 2.36 -19.32 -4.28
CA VAL A 156 1.18 -19.47 -3.45
C VAL A 156 1.64 -19.28 -2.00
N VAL A 157 1.15 -18.22 -1.38
CA VAL A 157 1.29 -17.87 0.05
C VAL A 157 0.57 -18.96 0.87
N SER A 158 1.05 -20.20 0.77
CA SER A 158 0.30 -21.41 1.14
C SER A 158 0.35 -21.70 2.62
N LYS A 159 1.32 -21.13 3.34
CA LYS A 159 1.51 -21.31 4.79
C LYS A 159 2.20 -20.09 5.38
N LEU A 160 1.67 -18.88 5.14
CA LEU A 160 2.14 -17.74 5.90
C LEU A 160 1.56 -17.81 7.31
N LYS A 161 2.40 -18.21 8.26
CA LYS A 161 2.41 -17.54 9.56
C LYS A 161 2.98 -16.14 9.27
N THR A 162 2.17 -15.26 8.68
CA THR A 162 2.59 -13.90 8.32
C THR A 162 3.13 -13.27 9.58
N SER A 163 4.46 -13.10 9.65
CA SER A 163 5.03 -12.29 10.71
C SER A 163 4.33 -10.94 10.65
N HIS A 164 3.94 -10.38 11.79
CA HIS A 164 3.25 -9.08 11.85
C HIS A 164 4.02 -8.02 11.02
N LYS A 165 5.36 -8.12 10.99
CA LYS A 165 6.27 -7.33 10.18
C LYS A 165 5.98 -7.39 8.67
N CYS A 166 5.76 -8.58 8.11
CA CYS A 166 5.42 -8.76 6.69
C CYS A 166 4.09 -8.09 6.34
N LEU A 167 3.05 -8.32 7.14
CA LEU A 167 1.74 -7.70 6.92
C LEU A 167 1.82 -6.17 7.03
N VAL A 168 2.57 -5.65 8.01
CA VAL A 168 2.77 -4.20 8.18
C VAL A 168 3.54 -3.61 7.00
N GLN A 169 4.60 -4.27 6.51
CA GLN A 169 5.33 -3.81 5.33
C GLN A 169 4.45 -3.77 4.08
N MET A 170 3.66 -4.82 3.85
CA MET A 170 2.67 -4.84 2.76
C MET A 170 1.67 -3.69 2.88
N VAL A 171 1.08 -3.49 4.06
CA VAL A 171 0.13 -2.38 4.30
C VAL A 171 0.78 -1.02 4.00
N ARG A 172 2.01 -0.79 4.47
CA ARG A 172 2.74 0.45 4.22
C ARG A 172 2.99 0.70 2.74
N LYS A 173 3.44 -0.32 2.00
CA LYS A 173 3.74 -0.19 0.56
C LYS A 173 2.47 -0.03 -0.27
N VAL A 174 1.40 -0.78 0.03
CA VAL A 174 0.09 -0.60 -0.65
C VAL A 174 -0.52 0.77 -0.32
N ASN A 175 -0.36 1.28 0.91
CA ASN A 175 -0.78 2.65 1.24
C ASN A 175 0.06 3.71 0.51
N LYS A 176 1.37 3.48 0.33
CA LYS A 176 2.22 4.33 -0.51
C LYS A 176 1.70 4.34 -1.95
N LEU A 177 1.40 3.17 -2.52
CA LEU A 177 0.81 3.04 -3.86
C LEU A 177 -0.50 3.82 -3.96
N LYS A 178 -1.40 3.69 -2.96
CA LYS A 178 -2.64 4.47 -2.87
C LYS A 178 -2.38 5.97 -3.02
N LYS A 179 -1.42 6.52 -2.25
CA LYS A 179 -1.08 7.96 -2.31
C LYS A 179 -0.54 8.36 -3.69
N GLN A 180 0.31 7.52 -4.31
CA GLN A 180 0.82 7.77 -5.66
C GLN A 180 -0.29 7.75 -6.71
N VAL A 181 -1.21 6.77 -6.67
CA VAL A 181 -2.37 6.70 -7.56
C VAL A 181 -3.27 7.93 -7.40
N LYS A 182 -3.55 8.37 -6.16
CA LYS A 182 -4.31 9.61 -5.88
C LYS A 182 -3.63 10.83 -6.52
N LYS A 183 -2.32 10.98 -6.33
CA LYS A 183 -1.52 12.07 -6.92
C LYS A 183 -1.59 12.06 -8.45
N VAL A 184 -1.46 10.88 -9.07
CA VAL A 184 -1.57 10.74 -10.54
C VAL A 184 -2.96 11.15 -11.03
N ILE A 185 -4.04 10.74 -10.36
CA ILE A 185 -5.40 11.17 -10.74
C ILE A 185 -5.54 12.70 -10.67
N SER A 186 -4.90 13.36 -9.70
CA SER A 186 -4.87 14.83 -9.63
C SER A 186 -4.14 15.43 -10.85
N MET A 187 -2.96 14.90 -11.20
CA MET A 187 -2.20 15.35 -12.38
C MET A 187 -3.00 15.19 -13.67
N ILE A 188 -3.68 14.05 -13.83
CA ILE A 188 -4.56 13.78 -14.97
C ILE A 188 -5.64 14.86 -15.08
N LYS A 189 -6.31 15.19 -13.97
CA LYS A 189 -7.33 16.25 -13.96
C LYS A 189 -6.75 17.60 -14.38
N ASP A 190 -5.55 17.94 -13.94
CA ASP A 190 -4.90 19.20 -14.31
C ASP A 190 -4.49 19.26 -15.79
N ILE A 191 -4.08 18.12 -16.37
CA ILE A 191 -3.86 18.00 -17.82
C ILE A 191 -5.18 18.20 -18.57
N LYS A 192 -6.26 17.54 -18.14
CA LYS A 192 -7.57 17.61 -18.81
C LYS A 192 -8.24 18.99 -18.74
N LYS A 193 -7.89 19.83 -17.75
CA LYS A 193 -8.35 21.23 -17.68
C LYS A 193 -7.76 22.11 -18.78
N VAL A 194 -6.58 21.76 -19.32
CA VAL A 194 -5.88 22.55 -20.35
C VAL A 194 -5.41 21.62 -21.48
N PRO A 195 -6.34 21.05 -22.26
CA PRO A 195 -6.02 20.03 -23.25
C PRO A 195 -5.17 20.55 -24.42
N GLY A 196 -5.23 21.86 -24.71
CA GLY A 196 -4.44 22.48 -25.79
C GLY A 196 -2.92 22.39 -25.61
N ASP A 197 -2.45 22.04 -24.41
CA ASP A 197 -1.02 21.86 -24.11
C ASP A 197 -0.52 20.44 -24.46
N THR A 198 -1.39 19.50 -24.85
CA THR A 198 -1.06 18.07 -24.97
C THR A 198 -1.62 17.49 -26.27
N SER A 199 -0.84 16.65 -26.97
CA SER A 199 -1.30 16.04 -28.22
C SER A 199 -2.43 15.03 -28.00
N ASP A 200 -3.28 14.84 -29.02
CA ASP A 200 -4.41 13.89 -28.96
C ASP A 200 -3.96 12.47 -28.61
N CYS A 201 -2.79 12.06 -29.11
CA CYS A 201 -2.18 10.76 -28.79
C CYS A 201 -1.90 10.61 -27.29
N VAL A 202 -1.29 11.62 -26.67
CA VAL A 202 -0.99 11.59 -25.23
C VAL A 202 -2.30 11.67 -24.43
N MET A 203 -3.28 12.45 -24.88
CA MET A 203 -4.59 12.52 -24.22
C MET A 203 -5.34 11.18 -24.25
N ALA A 204 -5.23 10.39 -25.33
CA ALA A 204 -5.77 9.05 -25.38
C ALA A 204 -5.14 8.14 -24.31
N ALA A 205 -3.80 8.17 -24.19
CA ALA A 205 -3.08 7.42 -23.17
C ALA A 205 -3.48 7.85 -21.74
N VAL A 206 -3.65 9.16 -21.51
CA VAL A 206 -4.10 9.73 -20.23
C VAL A 206 -5.49 9.20 -19.84
N ASN A 207 -6.43 9.16 -20.78
CA ASN A 207 -7.79 8.68 -20.52
C ASN A 207 -7.82 7.17 -20.16
N THR A 208 -7.00 6.36 -20.84
CA THR A 208 -6.86 4.93 -20.50
C THR A 208 -6.30 4.74 -19.09
N LEU A 209 -5.25 5.49 -18.74
CA LEU A 209 -4.64 5.44 -17.41
C LEU A 209 -5.65 5.81 -16.31
N GLU A 210 -6.40 6.91 -16.51
CA GLU A 210 -7.42 7.38 -15.56
C GLU A 210 -8.48 6.32 -15.26
N THR A 211 -8.93 5.61 -16.29
CA THR A 211 -9.97 4.59 -16.16
C THR A 211 -9.56 3.49 -15.20
N THR A 212 -8.33 2.98 -15.32
CA THR A 212 -7.82 1.93 -14.41
C THR A 212 -7.57 2.49 -13.01
N PHE A 213 -6.94 3.66 -12.90
CA PHE A 213 -6.52 4.20 -11.61
C PHE A 213 -7.70 4.59 -10.71
N THR A 214 -8.81 5.05 -11.30
CA THR A 214 -10.03 5.38 -10.56
C THR A 214 -10.80 4.15 -10.06
N GLN A 215 -10.57 2.96 -10.62
CA GLN A 215 -11.20 1.71 -10.17
C GLN A 215 -10.49 1.09 -8.96
N PHE A 216 -9.22 1.41 -8.75
CA PHE A 216 -8.38 0.77 -7.73
C PHE A 216 -9.00 0.78 -6.31
N PRO A 217 -9.54 1.90 -5.77
CA PRO A 217 -10.12 1.87 -4.43
C PRO A 217 -11.35 0.98 -4.31
N ALA A 218 -12.22 0.98 -5.33
CA ALA A 218 -13.40 0.14 -5.36
C ALA A 218 -13.03 -1.34 -5.37
N ASN A 219 -12.02 -1.71 -6.16
CA ASN A 219 -11.57 -3.09 -6.28
C ASN A 219 -10.87 -3.57 -5.00
N VAL A 220 -9.97 -2.78 -4.42
CA VAL A 220 -9.33 -3.12 -3.13
C VAL A 220 -10.38 -3.18 -2.00
N LYS A 221 -11.43 -2.36 -2.06
CA LYS A 221 -12.57 -2.47 -1.14
C LYS A 221 -13.33 -3.77 -1.33
N ALA A 222 -13.50 -4.25 -2.56
CA ALA A 222 -14.05 -5.57 -2.82
C ALA A 222 -13.12 -6.67 -2.24
N CYS A 223 -11.80 -6.57 -2.45
CA CYS A 223 -10.82 -7.49 -1.87
C CYS A 223 -10.91 -7.57 -0.34
N SER A 224 -11.19 -6.44 0.34
CA SER A 224 -11.33 -6.39 1.80
C SER A 224 -12.48 -7.21 2.38
N LYS A 225 -13.42 -7.65 1.53
CA LYS A 225 -14.54 -8.51 1.92
C LYS A 225 -14.20 -10.00 1.85
N LEU A 226 -13.05 -10.35 1.24
CA LEU A 226 -12.58 -11.72 1.12
C LEU A 226 -11.86 -12.13 2.40
N THR A 227 -12.50 -12.97 3.21
CA THR A 227 -12.09 -13.28 4.60
C THR A 227 -11.70 -14.74 4.83
N SER A 228 -11.92 -15.61 3.85
CA SER A 228 -11.51 -17.02 3.84
C SER A 228 -10.69 -17.31 2.62
#